data_AF-A0A7S1AUP8-F1
#
_entry.id   AF-A0A7S1AUP8-F1
#
_cell.length_a   1.000
_cell.length_b   1.000
_cell.length_c   1.000
_cell.angle_alpha   90.00
_cell.angle_beta   90.00
_cell.angle_gamma   90.00
#
_symmetry.space_group_name_H-M   'P 1'
#
loop_
_entity.id
_entity.type
_entity.pdbx_description
1 polymer ?
#
loop_
_entity_poly.entity_id
_entity_poly.type
_entity_poly.pdbx_seq_one_letter_code
_entity_poly.pdbx_strand_id
1 'polypeptide(L)'
;VDMGNDTIVVTESSAADQLFRPVIGYLCYFSVAVLIRHCVDFCARCDGWKGKHTTLGRLITRSPSGENQTKTNYLLFMKVCRDMFLMMWIASLVLFIPFGIGPVFLQETTLLQAARSHGIGVWKWVFWMVGTWIFGIIAVASMDSVDSRVHVGKSANEQVERTLWLTKLPRCDAKTGKPFELTDEEIGEVEAELRHELTREVLNETHREFVLQRMRHDFGNFESIASEGPSGRQDRIECVRVAPVVDEEFAVRTREVREQQFVDAYRSLEARSRCFKWIYSRLHRQHVDAYRVAVSRREAFDQRGRHQLSGSAFVTFRMQARRDSMLQRKPSFLTRLTSKTYTLWNF
;
A
#
# COMPACT_ATOMS: atom_id res chain seq x y z
N VAL A 1 -32.70 50.70 -52.66
CA VAL A 1 -33.31 51.12 -51.37
C VAL A 1 -33.87 49.86 -50.77
N ASP A 2 -33.02 49.11 -50.09
CA ASP A 2 -33.40 47.92 -49.32
C ASP A 2 -33.52 48.35 -47.87
N MET A 3 -34.72 48.21 -47.30
CA MET A 3 -34.98 48.47 -45.89
C MET A 3 -34.74 47.17 -45.12
N GLY A 4 -33.64 47.15 -44.36
CA GLY A 4 -33.31 46.08 -43.42
C GLY A 4 -34.26 46.10 -42.21
N ASN A 5 -34.88 44.95 -41.95
CA ASN A 5 -35.62 44.68 -40.72
C ASN A 5 -34.62 44.23 -39.64
N ASP A 6 -34.23 45.14 -38.77
CA ASP A 6 -33.52 44.81 -37.53
C ASP A 6 -34.51 44.29 -36.49
N THR A 7 -34.66 42.96 -36.42
CA THR A 7 -35.32 42.29 -35.30
C THR A 7 -34.39 42.29 -34.09
N ILE A 8 -34.63 43.23 -33.17
CA ILE A 8 -34.00 43.24 -31.85
C ILE A 8 -34.54 42.05 -31.05
N VAL A 9 -33.78 40.96 -31.00
CA VAL A 9 -34.03 39.85 -30.09
C VAL A 9 -33.62 40.32 -28.68
N VAL A 10 -34.58 40.88 -27.95
CA VAL A 10 -34.47 41.10 -26.51
C VAL A 10 -34.40 39.71 -25.88
N THR A 11 -33.18 39.27 -25.56
CA THR A 11 -32.98 38.10 -24.73
C THR A 11 -33.44 38.46 -23.33
N GLU A 12 -34.64 37.99 -22.96
CA GLU A 12 -35.09 37.92 -21.58
C GLU A 12 -34.13 37.00 -20.81
N SER A 13 -33.00 37.56 -20.39
CA SER A 13 -32.19 37.00 -19.32
C SER A 13 -33.03 37.10 -18.06
N SER A 14 -33.82 36.04 -17.85
CA SER A 14 -34.71 35.82 -16.72
C SER A 14 -34.10 36.32 -15.42
N ALA A 15 -34.77 37.24 -14.74
CA ALA A 15 -34.40 37.73 -13.41
C ALA A 15 -34.21 36.59 -12.38
N ALA A 16 -34.72 35.38 -12.67
CA ALA A 16 -34.47 34.19 -11.88
C ALA A 16 -32.98 33.79 -11.87
N ASP A 17 -32.23 33.97 -12.97
CA ASP A 17 -30.80 33.61 -13.04
C ASP A 17 -29.93 34.51 -12.15
N GLN A 18 -30.34 35.75 -11.92
CA GLN A 18 -29.62 36.67 -11.03
C GLN A 18 -29.85 36.38 -9.55
N LEU A 19 -31.03 35.86 -9.19
CA LEU A 19 -31.37 35.47 -7.81
C LEU A 19 -30.86 34.06 -7.45
N PHE A 20 -30.80 33.12 -8.40
CA PHE A 20 -30.37 31.75 -8.11
C PHE A 20 -28.86 31.62 -7.85
N ARG A 21 -28.02 32.42 -8.51
CA ARG A 21 -26.55 32.37 -8.34
C ARG A 21 -26.06 32.63 -6.92
N PRO A 22 -26.49 33.70 -6.22
CA PRO A 22 -26.05 33.93 -4.84
C PRO A 22 -26.59 32.84 -3.90
N VAL A 23 -27.83 32.38 -4.08
CA VAL A 23 -28.42 31.33 -3.24
C VAL A 23 -27.66 30.01 -3.37
N ILE A 24 -27.28 29.60 -4.59
CA ILE A 24 -26.45 28.41 -4.81
C ILE A 24 -25.06 28.60 -4.20
N GLY A 25 -24.45 29.78 -4.31
CA GLY A 25 -23.18 30.10 -3.67
C GLY A 25 -23.23 29.95 -2.15
N TYR A 26 -24.29 30.47 -1.52
CA TYR A 26 -24.52 30.32 -0.08
C TYR A 26 -24.80 28.88 0.33
N LEU A 27 -25.56 28.11 -0.45
CA LEU A 27 -25.82 26.70 -0.18
C LEU A 27 -24.54 25.85 -0.32
N CYS A 28 -23.69 26.12 -1.30
CA CYS A 28 -22.39 25.47 -1.46
C CYS A 28 -21.45 25.83 -0.30
N TYR A 29 -21.34 27.11 0.06
CA TYR A 29 -20.56 27.55 1.21
C TYR A 29 -21.04 26.88 2.51
N PHE A 30 -22.35 26.86 2.75
CA PHE A 30 -22.94 26.23 3.91
C PHE A 30 -22.71 24.71 3.94
N SER A 31 -22.86 24.04 2.80
CA SER A 31 -22.63 22.59 2.68
C SER A 31 -21.16 22.24 2.92
N VAL A 32 -20.22 23.03 2.39
CA VAL A 32 -18.79 22.85 2.62
C VAL A 32 -18.42 23.16 4.07
N ALA A 33 -18.96 24.22 4.67
CA ALA A 33 -18.72 24.55 6.08
C ALA A 33 -19.27 23.48 7.03
N VAL A 34 -20.45 22.94 6.74
CA VAL A 34 -21.07 21.83 7.48
C VAL A 34 -20.27 20.54 7.29
N LEU A 35 -19.78 20.26 6.08
CA LEU A 35 -18.92 19.11 5.80
C LEU A 35 -17.60 19.22 6.56
N ILE A 36 -16.93 20.38 6.51
CA ILE A 36 -15.69 20.64 7.26
C ILE A 36 -15.95 20.47 8.76
N ARG A 37 -17.02 21.04 9.28
CA ARG A 37 -17.40 20.90 10.69
C ARG A 37 -17.67 19.43 11.05
N HIS A 38 -18.37 18.68 10.22
CA HIS A 38 -18.60 17.26 10.44
C HIS A 38 -17.34 16.42 10.30
N CYS A 39 -16.42 16.76 9.40
CA CYS A 39 -15.12 16.12 9.29
C CYS A 39 -14.28 16.40 10.54
N VAL A 40 -14.25 17.65 11.03
CA VAL A 40 -13.55 18.02 12.26
C VAL A 40 -14.18 17.34 13.48
N ASP A 41 -15.50 17.34 13.60
CA ASP A 41 -16.22 16.64 14.68
C ASP A 41 -16.05 15.12 14.58
N PHE A 42 -16.01 14.55 13.38
CA PHE A 42 -15.75 13.13 13.16
C PHE A 42 -14.32 12.79 13.56
N CYS A 43 -13.33 13.57 13.15
CA CYS A 43 -11.94 13.42 13.58
C CYS A 43 -11.82 13.53 15.12
N ALA A 44 -12.45 14.53 15.73
CA ALA A 44 -12.48 14.72 17.18
C ALA A 44 -13.21 13.58 17.92
N ARG A 45 -14.30 13.04 17.35
CA ARG A 45 -15.02 11.88 17.92
C ARG A 45 -14.28 10.56 17.71
N CYS A 46 -13.54 10.42 16.60
CA CYS A 46 -12.62 9.30 16.40
C CYS A 46 -11.49 9.33 17.44
N ASP A 47 -11.05 10.52 17.87
CA ASP A 47 -10.17 10.67 19.02
C ASP A 47 -10.88 10.42 20.35
N GLY A 48 -12.14 10.81 20.52
CA GLY A 48 -12.96 10.50 21.70
C GLY A 48 -13.33 9.01 21.86
N TRP A 49 -13.38 8.26 20.76
CA TRP A 49 -13.59 6.80 20.77
C TRP A 49 -12.41 6.03 21.37
N LYS A 50 -11.26 6.69 21.61
CA LYS A 50 -10.10 6.15 22.36
C LYS A 50 -10.44 5.79 23.81
N GLY A 51 -11.51 6.35 24.41
CA GLY A 51 -11.82 6.16 25.82
C GLY A 51 -12.59 4.88 26.19
N LYS A 52 -13.37 4.28 25.26
CA LYS A 52 -14.35 3.23 25.60
C LYS A 52 -14.10 1.82 25.02
N HIS A 53 -13.10 1.64 24.15
CA HIS A 53 -12.68 0.31 23.65
C HIS A 53 -11.32 -0.16 24.20
N THR A 54 -11.00 0.20 25.45
CA THR A 54 -9.78 -0.17 26.18
C THR A 54 -9.71 -1.63 26.66
N THR A 55 -10.59 -2.51 26.18
CA THR A 55 -10.45 -3.96 26.37
C THR A 55 -9.72 -4.62 25.21
N LEU A 56 -9.98 -4.25 23.96
CA LEU A 56 -9.25 -4.82 22.81
C LEU A 56 -7.82 -4.25 22.71
N GLY A 57 -7.64 -2.96 23.00
CA GLY A 57 -6.33 -2.30 23.02
C GLY A 57 -5.39 -2.86 24.11
N ARG A 58 -5.91 -3.27 25.28
CA ARG A 58 -5.10 -3.92 26.34
C ARG A 58 -4.75 -5.37 26.04
N LEU A 59 -5.57 -6.08 25.26
CA LEU A 59 -5.27 -7.44 24.83
C LEU A 59 -4.18 -7.47 23.73
N ILE A 60 -4.04 -6.41 22.95
CA ILE A 60 -3.08 -6.33 21.84
C ILE A 60 -1.68 -5.88 22.30
N THR A 61 -1.56 -5.11 23.39
CA THR A 61 -0.25 -4.65 23.93
C THR A 61 0.57 -5.73 24.65
N ARG A 62 0.11 -6.98 24.70
CA ARG A 62 0.78 -8.08 25.41
C ARG A 62 1.11 -9.30 24.55
N SER A 63 1.15 -9.15 23.22
CA SER A 63 1.62 -10.21 22.33
C SER A 63 3.13 -10.09 22.09
N PRO A 64 3.95 -11.07 22.52
CA PRO A 64 5.42 -10.98 22.46
C PRO A 64 6.03 -11.32 21.09
N SER A 65 5.24 -11.55 20.03
CA SER A 65 5.75 -11.85 18.69
C SER A 65 5.60 -10.67 17.72
N GLY A 66 6.71 -10.25 17.09
CA GLY A 66 6.74 -9.17 16.10
C GLY A 66 5.89 -9.42 14.85
N GLU A 67 5.52 -10.68 14.58
CA GLU A 67 4.62 -11.09 13.49
C GLU A 67 3.18 -10.55 13.67
N ASN A 68 2.71 -10.42 14.92
CA ASN A 68 1.41 -9.83 15.19
C ASN A 68 1.42 -8.30 15.02
N GLN A 69 2.57 -7.65 15.17
CA GLN A 69 2.69 -6.20 15.03
C GLN A 69 2.67 -5.77 13.56
N THR A 70 3.36 -6.47 12.66
CA THR A 70 3.31 -6.20 11.21
C THR A 70 1.90 -6.41 10.65
N LYS A 71 1.22 -7.49 11.03
CA LYS A 71 -0.18 -7.74 10.67
C LYS A 71 -1.11 -6.63 11.20
N THR A 72 -0.91 -6.18 12.43
CA THR A 72 -1.70 -5.09 13.03
C THR A 72 -1.47 -3.76 12.30
N ASN A 73 -0.21 -3.44 11.97
CA ASN A 73 0.13 -2.24 11.22
C ASN A 73 -0.44 -2.25 9.80
N TYR A 74 -0.42 -3.41 9.12
CA TYR A 74 -1.05 -3.56 7.80
C TYR A 74 -2.58 -3.42 7.88
N LEU A 75 -3.24 -4.06 8.85
CA LEU A 75 -4.68 -3.92 9.05
C LEU A 75 -5.09 -2.48 9.40
N LEU A 76 -4.27 -1.78 10.18
CA LEU A 76 -4.44 -0.37 10.48
C LEU A 76 -4.31 0.48 9.22
N PHE A 77 -3.28 0.25 8.41
CA PHE A 77 -3.11 0.92 7.12
C PHE A 77 -4.32 0.71 6.20
N MET A 78 -4.75 -0.55 6.02
CA MET A 78 -5.92 -0.88 5.21
C MET A 78 -7.21 -0.23 5.73
N LYS A 79 -7.37 -0.16 7.06
CA LYS A 79 -8.50 0.54 7.69
C LYS A 79 -8.47 2.04 7.37
N VAL A 80 -7.31 2.68 7.50
CA VAL A 80 -7.17 4.12 7.20
C VAL A 80 -7.36 4.39 5.70
N CYS A 81 -6.84 3.55 4.80
CA CYS A 81 -7.09 3.66 3.37
C CYS A 81 -8.59 3.52 3.04
N ARG A 82 -9.27 2.53 3.62
CA ARG A 82 -10.73 2.36 3.45
C ARG A 82 -11.48 3.61 3.91
N ASP A 83 -11.16 4.12 5.10
CA ASP A 83 -11.83 5.29 5.66
C ASP A 83 -11.52 6.54 4.82
N MET A 84 -10.29 6.70 4.31
CA MET A 84 -9.90 7.76 3.35
C MET A 84 -10.72 7.71 2.06
N PHE A 85 -10.81 6.55 1.41
CA PHE A 85 -11.59 6.39 0.17
C PHE A 85 -13.09 6.64 0.41
N LEU A 86 -13.62 6.19 1.54
CA LEU A 86 -15.01 6.45 1.92
C LEU A 86 -15.25 7.97 2.09
N MET A 87 -14.34 8.67 2.78
CA MET A 87 -14.44 10.13 2.96
C MET A 87 -14.30 10.88 1.64
N MET A 88 -13.38 10.47 0.76
CA MET A 88 -13.28 11.02 -0.59
C MET A 88 -14.56 10.79 -1.38
N TRP A 89 -15.17 9.61 -1.29
CA TRP A 89 -16.43 9.31 -1.97
C TRP A 89 -17.60 10.16 -1.44
N ILE A 90 -17.72 10.31 -0.11
CA ILE A 90 -18.73 11.18 0.52
C ILE A 90 -18.53 12.64 0.10
N ALA A 91 -17.29 13.15 0.17
CA ALA A 91 -16.96 14.49 -0.26
C ALA A 91 -17.29 14.68 -1.76
N SER A 92 -17.03 13.66 -2.57
CA SER A 92 -17.41 13.67 -3.98
C SER A 92 -18.92 13.77 -4.15
N LEU A 93 -19.72 12.96 -3.45
CA LEU A 93 -21.17 13.06 -3.52
C LEU A 93 -21.67 14.46 -3.13
N VAL A 94 -21.16 15.02 -2.04
CA VAL A 94 -21.55 16.36 -1.56
C VAL A 94 -21.19 17.43 -2.58
N LEU A 95 -20.04 17.30 -3.23
CA LEU A 95 -19.61 18.19 -4.29
C LEU A 95 -20.45 18.03 -5.56
N PHE A 96 -20.80 16.80 -5.96
CA PHE A 96 -21.43 16.50 -7.26
C PHE A 96 -22.97 16.59 -7.26
N ILE A 97 -23.65 16.26 -6.14
CA ILE A 97 -25.12 16.31 -6.01
C ILE A 97 -25.72 17.69 -6.38
N PRO A 98 -25.18 18.84 -5.93
CA PRO A 98 -25.74 20.16 -6.22
C PRO A 98 -25.72 20.53 -7.71
N PHE A 99 -24.89 19.86 -8.51
CA PHE A 99 -24.69 20.18 -9.93
C PHE A 99 -25.37 19.18 -10.86
N GLY A 100 -26.04 18.15 -10.33
CA GLY A 100 -26.72 17.13 -11.13
C GLY A 100 -25.78 16.27 -12.00
N ILE A 101 -24.46 16.37 -11.77
CA ILE A 101 -23.45 15.57 -12.45
C ILE A 101 -23.25 14.32 -11.59
N GLY A 102 -23.63 13.14 -12.07
CA GLY A 102 -23.39 11.88 -11.35
C GLY A 102 -21.90 11.69 -11.02
N PRO A 103 -21.55 10.85 -10.02
CA PRO A 103 -20.17 10.68 -9.56
C PRO A 103 -19.25 10.29 -10.74
N VAL A 104 -18.38 11.21 -11.15
CA VAL A 104 -17.50 11.12 -12.34
C VAL A 104 -16.24 10.28 -12.06
N PHE A 105 -16.38 9.21 -11.27
CA PHE A 105 -15.22 8.39 -10.86
C PHE A 105 -14.76 7.37 -11.90
N LEU A 106 -15.34 7.31 -13.10
CA LEU A 106 -15.10 6.17 -14.00
C LEU A 106 -14.66 6.47 -15.43
N GLN A 107 -14.58 7.72 -15.89
CA GLN A 107 -14.05 7.98 -17.23
C GLN A 107 -13.33 9.34 -17.32
N GLU A 108 -12.01 9.33 -17.39
CA GLU A 108 -11.22 10.51 -17.80
C GLU A 108 -11.69 11.08 -19.15
N THR A 109 -12.24 10.22 -20.01
CA THR A 109 -12.72 10.58 -21.35
C THR A 109 -13.98 11.46 -21.32
N THR A 110 -14.89 11.26 -20.37
CA THR A 110 -16.12 12.06 -20.26
C THR A 110 -15.83 13.45 -19.69
N LEU A 111 -14.84 13.57 -18.81
CA LEU A 111 -14.38 14.86 -18.27
C LEU A 111 -13.75 15.74 -19.35
N LEU A 112 -12.92 15.16 -20.20
CA LEU A 112 -12.23 15.87 -21.28
C LEU A 112 -13.19 16.26 -22.42
N GLN A 113 -14.20 15.42 -22.70
CA GLN A 113 -15.27 15.76 -23.66
C GLN A 113 -16.27 16.80 -23.10
N ALA A 114 -16.61 16.74 -21.81
CA ALA A 114 -17.46 17.75 -21.18
C ALA A 114 -16.74 19.12 -21.12
N ALA A 115 -15.43 19.12 -20.89
CA ALA A 115 -14.60 20.33 -20.90
C ALA A 115 -14.47 20.96 -22.30
N ARG A 116 -14.45 20.15 -23.37
CA ARG A 116 -14.38 20.63 -24.76
C ARG A 116 -15.72 21.11 -25.32
N SER A 117 -16.83 20.48 -24.93
CA SER A 117 -18.14 20.76 -25.53
C SER A 117 -18.89 21.93 -24.89
N HIS A 118 -18.60 22.26 -23.63
CA HIS A 118 -19.23 23.36 -22.91
C HIS A 118 -18.10 24.24 -22.39
N GLY A 119 -17.93 25.45 -22.95
CA GLY A 119 -16.94 26.41 -22.50
C GLY A 119 -16.85 26.41 -20.97
N ILE A 120 -15.67 26.12 -20.43
CA ILE A 120 -15.50 25.85 -19.01
C ILE A 120 -15.75 27.17 -18.27
N GLY A 121 -16.99 27.38 -17.84
CA GLY A 121 -17.34 28.54 -17.04
C GLY A 121 -16.45 28.59 -15.80
N VAL A 122 -16.05 29.80 -15.38
CA VAL A 122 -15.17 30.06 -14.24
C VAL A 122 -15.59 29.24 -12.99
N TRP A 123 -16.89 29.06 -12.80
CA TRP A 123 -17.45 28.25 -11.70
C TRP A 123 -17.06 26.77 -11.73
N LYS A 124 -16.94 26.13 -12.91
CA LYS A 124 -16.47 24.74 -13.03
C LYS A 124 -14.99 24.61 -12.63
N TRP A 125 -14.16 25.60 -13.01
CA TRP A 125 -12.76 25.68 -12.60
C TRP A 125 -12.60 25.87 -11.10
N VAL A 126 -13.34 26.82 -10.51
CA VAL A 126 -13.33 27.05 -9.05
C VAL A 126 -13.75 25.79 -8.31
N PHE A 127 -14.82 25.12 -8.77
CA PHE A 127 -15.28 23.87 -8.18
C PHE A 127 -14.23 22.76 -8.27
N TRP A 128 -13.56 22.60 -9.41
CA TRP A 128 -12.51 21.60 -9.58
C TRP A 128 -11.30 21.86 -8.68
N MET A 129 -10.91 23.13 -8.54
CA MET A 129 -9.87 23.55 -7.60
C MET A 129 -10.27 23.21 -6.16
N VAL A 130 -11.47 23.60 -5.73
CA VAL A 130 -11.97 23.32 -4.37
C VAL A 130 -12.05 21.81 -4.11
N GLY A 131 -12.56 21.02 -5.06
CA GLY A 131 -12.63 19.57 -4.94
C GLY A 131 -11.25 18.92 -4.79
N THR A 132 -10.29 19.33 -5.62
CA THR A 132 -8.89 18.87 -5.55
C THR A 132 -8.27 19.20 -4.19
N TRP A 133 -8.51 20.40 -3.66
CA TRP A 133 -8.05 20.81 -2.34
C TRP A 133 -8.65 19.96 -1.22
N ILE A 134 -9.97 19.72 -1.24
CA ILE A 134 -10.65 18.89 -0.24
C ILE A 134 -10.11 17.45 -0.27
N PHE A 135 -9.94 16.85 -1.46
CA PHE A 135 -9.36 15.51 -1.56
C PHE A 135 -7.91 15.46 -1.08
N GLY A 136 -7.12 16.49 -1.40
CA GLY A 136 -5.76 16.63 -0.88
C GLY A 136 -5.72 16.68 0.65
N ILE A 137 -6.60 17.47 1.28
CA ILE A 137 -6.69 17.55 2.75
C ILE A 137 -7.09 16.19 3.34
N ILE A 138 -8.07 15.50 2.76
CA ILE A 138 -8.49 14.16 3.23
C ILE A 138 -7.33 13.17 3.14
N ALA A 139 -6.57 13.18 2.03
CA ALA A 139 -5.42 12.31 1.85
C ALA A 139 -4.32 12.60 2.89
N VAL A 140 -3.94 13.88 3.05
CA VAL A 140 -2.88 14.30 4.00
C VAL A 140 -3.28 13.96 5.44
N ALA A 141 -4.51 14.28 5.85
CA ALA A 141 -5.00 13.96 7.20
C ALA A 141 -5.05 12.44 7.45
N SER A 142 -5.39 11.65 6.43
CA SER A 142 -5.38 10.20 6.52
C SER A 142 -3.96 9.66 6.63
N MET A 143 -3.01 10.19 5.84
CA MET A 143 -1.59 9.82 5.92
C MET A 143 -0.97 10.16 7.28
N ASP A 144 -1.25 11.34 7.81
CA ASP A 144 -0.81 11.75 9.15
C ASP A 144 -1.40 10.85 10.25
N SER A 145 -2.65 10.41 10.08
CA SER A 145 -3.26 9.41 10.97
C SER A 145 -2.61 8.03 10.86
N VAL A 146 -2.02 7.65 9.72
CA VAL A 146 -1.25 6.40 9.60
C VAL A 146 0.07 6.58 10.34
N ASP A 147 0.79 7.67 10.08
CA ASP A 147 2.13 7.90 10.62
C ASP A 147 2.13 7.99 12.16
N SER A 148 1.13 8.68 12.73
CA SER A 148 0.96 8.80 14.18
C SER A 148 0.54 7.50 14.89
N ARG A 149 -0.01 6.52 14.16
CA ARG A 149 -0.59 5.30 14.76
C ARG A 149 0.20 4.04 14.46
N VAL A 150 0.91 3.99 13.34
CA VAL A 150 1.77 2.88 12.97
C VAL A 150 3.01 2.92 13.86
N HIS A 151 2.98 2.09 14.90
CA HIS A 151 4.17 1.85 15.72
C HIS A 151 5.03 0.84 14.97
N VAL A 152 5.93 1.32 14.13
CA VAL A 152 7.10 0.53 13.76
C VAL A 152 8.04 0.63 14.95
N GLY A 153 8.25 -0.46 15.69
CA GLY A 153 9.24 -0.47 16.77
C GLY A 153 10.57 0.05 16.23
N LYS A 154 11.26 0.94 16.96
CA LYS A 154 12.51 1.56 16.48
C LYS A 154 13.51 0.53 15.92
N SER A 155 13.57 -0.65 16.54
CA SER A 155 14.40 -1.77 16.07
C SER A 155 13.98 -2.35 14.72
N ALA A 156 12.68 -2.48 14.46
CA ALA A 156 12.16 -2.99 13.19
C ALA A 156 12.39 -1.98 12.06
N ASN A 157 12.22 -0.68 12.35
CA ASN A 157 12.50 0.36 11.36
C ASN A 157 14.00 0.40 11.01
N GLU A 158 14.86 0.32 12.03
CA GLU A 158 16.31 0.22 11.84
C GLU A 158 16.70 -1.04 11.06
N GLN A 159 16.02 -2.17 11.28
CA GLN A 159 16.28 -3.40 10.52
C GLN A 159 15.85 -3.27 9.05
N VAL A 160 14.70 -2.65 8.77
CA VAL A 160 14.23 -2.38 7.41
C VAL A 160 15.19 -1.42 6.70
N GLU A 161 15.63 -0.36 7.37
CA GLU A 161 16.62 0.58 6.85
C GLU A 161 17.99 -0.08 6.61
N ARG A 162 18.33 -1.12 7.36
CA ARG A 162 19.56 -1.89 7.13
C ARG A 162 19.39 -3.03 6.11
N THR A 163 18.18 -3.27 5.60
CA THR A 163 17.91 -4.39 4.70
C THR A 163 17.89 -3.95 3.24
N LEU A 164 18.53 -4.74 2.39
CA LEU A 164 18.50 -4.64 0.95
C LEU A 164 17.63 -5.75 0.36
N TRP A 165 16.73 -5.38 -0.55
CA TRP A 165 15.97 -6.34 -1.34
C TRP A 165 16.70 -6.62 -2.66
N LEU A 166 17.26 -7.83 -2.77
CA LEU A 166 17.81 -8.37 -4.00
C LEU A 166 16.68 -8.99 -4.84
N THR A 167 16.70 -8.72 -6.13
CA THR A 167 15.72 -9.23 -7.10
C THR A 167 16.45 -9.90 -8.27
N LYS A 168 15.72 -10.64 -9.10
CA LYS A 168 16.25 -11.36 -10.27
C LYS A 168 17.29 -12.43 -9.97
N LEU A 169 17.20 -13.06 -8.80
CA LEU A 169 17.90 -14.32 -8.62
C LEU A 169 17.30 -15.37 -9.57
N PRO A 170 18.10 -16.37 -10.03
CA PRO A 170 17.61 -17.44 -10.89
C PRO A 170 16.36 -18.11 -10.31
N ARG A 171 15.29 -18.18 -11.11
CA ARG A 171 14.00 -18.78 -10.74
C ARG A 171 13.78 -20.15 -11.36
N CYS A 172 14.39 -20.35 -12.52
CA CYS A 172 14.24 -21.55 -13.31
C CYS A 172 15.62 -22.10 -13.65
N ASP A 173 15.69 -23.41 -13.77
CA ASP A 173 16.86 -24.08 -14.32
C ASP A 173 17.05 -23.64 -15.78
N ALA A 174 18.23 -23.14 -16.10
CA ALA A 174 18.58 -22.64 -17.43
C ALA A 174 18.49 -23.74 -18.51
N LYS A 175 18.67 -25.01 -18.16
CA LYS A 175 18.62 -26.13 -19.11
C LYS A 175 17.21 -26.60 -19.37
N THR A 176 16.40 -26.75 -18.32
CA THR A 176 15.05 -27.32 -18.42
C THR A 176 13.94 -26.27 -18.54
N GLY A 177 14.22 -25.02 -18.17
CA GLY A 177 13.23 -23.93 -18.08
C GLY A 177 12.21 -24.12 -16.94
N LYS A 178 12.33 -25.18 -16.14
CA LYS A 178 11.43 -25.47 -15.03
C LYS A 178 11.79 -24.64 -13.81
N PRO A 179 10.79 -24.22 -13.01
CA PRO A 179 11.07 -23.49 -11.77
C PRO A 179 11.84 -24.35 -10.78
N PHE A 180 12.69 -23.72 -9.97
CA PHE A 180 13.35 -24.38 -8.85
C PHE A 180 12.33 -24.64 -7.74
N GLU A 181 12.17 -25.91 -7.37
CA GLU A 181 11.40 -26.37 -6.22
C GLU A 181 12.38 -26.95 -5.20
N LEU A 182 12.55 -26.26 -4.07
CA LEU A 182 13.57 -26.55 -3.07
C LEU A 182 12.95 -26.88 -1.71
N THR A 183 13.56 -27.77 -0.93
CA THR A 183 13.21 -27.97 0.48
C THR A 183 13.72 -26.82 1.35
N ASP A 184 13.25 -26.73 2.59
CA ASP A 184 13.76 -25.74 3.54
C ASP A 184 15.27 -25.88 3.79
N GLU A 185 15.81 -27.11 3.77
CA GLU A 185 17.26 -27.32 3.89
C GLU A 185 18.01 -26.76 2.67
N GLU A 186 17.54 -27.07 1.45
CA GLU A 186 18.12 -26.58 0.20
C GLU A 186 18.04 -25.04 0.10
N ILE A 187 16.96 -24.42 0.60
CA ILE A 187 16.86 -22.96 0.71
C ILE A 187 17.93 -22.42 1.66
N GLY A 188 18.16 -23.09 2.79
CA GLY A 188 19.23 -22.75 3.72
C GLY A 188 20.63 -22.83 3.09
N GLU A 189 20.86 -23.80 2.20
CA GLU A 189 22.11 -23.89 1.43
C GLU A 189 22.28 -22.71 0.47
N VAL A 190 21.22 -22.34 -0.26
CA VAL A 190 21.22 -21.17 -1.15
C VAL A 190 21.45 -19.87 -0.35
N GLU A 191 20.86 -19.74 0.84
CA GLU A 191 21.10 -18.61 1.74
C GLU A 191 22.56 -18.53 2.18
N ALA A 192 23.16 -19.67 2.53
CA ALA A 192 24.56 -19.75 2.94
C ALA A 192 25.53 -19.41 1.79
N GLU A 193 25.27 -19.92 0.58
CA GLU A 193 26.05 -19.63 -0.62
C GLU A 193 25.94 -18.14 -1.00
N LEU A 194 24.72 -17.59 -1.01
CA LEU A 194 24.51 -16.17 -1.28
C LEU A 194 25.19 -15.29 -0.23
N ARG A 195 25.14 -15.68 1.05
CA ARG A 195 25.88 -14.99 2.12
C ARG A 195 27.39 -15.05 1.89
N HIS A 196 27.93 -16.19 1.47
CA HIS A 196 29.35 -16.37 1.18
C HIS A 196 29.80 -15.45 0.03
N GLU A 197 29.07 -15.46 -1.09
CA GLU A 197 29.37 -14.63 -2.26
C GLU A 197 29.26 -13.13 -1.97
N LEU A 198 28.21 -12.71 -1.27
CA LEU A 198 28.07 -11.31 -0.84
C LEU A 198 29.20 -10.90 0.11
N THR A 199 29.61 -11.78 1.02
CA THR A 199 30.72 -11.51 1.94
C THR A 199 32.03 -11.37 1.17
N ARG A 200 32.28 -12.23 0.18
CA ARG A 200 33.44 -12.13 -0.72
C ARG A 200 33.46 -10.80 -1.46
N GLU A 201 32.32 -10.36 -1.99
CA GLU A 201 32.19 -9.10 -2.71
C GLU A 201 32.36 -7.88 -1.79
N VAL A 202 31.82 -7.93 -0.56
CA VAL A 202 32.03 -6.88 0.46
C VAL A 202 33.50 -6.79 0.90
N LEU A 203 34.21 -7.91 0.92
CA LEU A 203 35.62 -7.99 1.30
C LEU A 203 36.59 -7.68 0.16
N ASN A 204 36.11 -7.58 -1.09
CA ASN A 204 36.91 -7.18 -2.23
C ASN A 204 37.62 -5.84 -1.96
N GLU A 205 38.94 -5.81 -2.12
CA GLU A 205 39.81 -4.70 -1.74
C GLU A 205 39.41 -3.40 -2.45
N THR A 206 39.00 -3.51 -3.72
CA THR A 206 38.48 -2.41 -4.54
C THR A 206 37.19 -1.81 -3.96
N HIS A 207 36.30 -2.65 -3.43
CA HIS A 207 35.08 -2.20 -2.77
C HIS A 207 35.41 -1.52 -1.44
N ARG A 208 36.32 -2.11 -0.67
CA ARG A 208 36.77 -1.58 0.61
C ARG A 208 37.36 -0.18 0.48
N GLU A 209 38.25 0.05 -0.49
CA GLU A 209 38.85 1.36 -0.73
C GLU A 209 37.80 2.41 -1.09
N PHE A 210 36.86 2.07 -1.97
CA PHE A 210 35.74 2.95 -2.32
C PHE A 210 34.90 3.35 -1.09
N VAL A 211 34.53 2.38 -0.25
CA VAL A 211 33.75 2.68 0.98
C VAL A 211 34.55 3.52 1.96
N LEU A 212 35.84 3.23 2.15
CA LEU A 212 36.71 4.00 3.04
C LEU A 212 36.89 5.44 2.57
N GLN A 213 37.09 5.66 1.26
CA GLN A 213 37.24 6.99 0.69
C GLN A 213 35.98 7.83 0.89
N ARG A 214 34.79 7.21 0.74
CA ARG A 214 33.53 7.90 0.96
C ARG A 214 33.21 8.14 2.43
N MET A 215 33.45 7.17 3.30
CA MET A 215 33.24 7.38 4.73
C MET A 215 34.17 8.48 5.28
N ARG A 216 35.40 8.60 4.74
CA ARG A 216 36.29 9.74 5.04
C ARG A 216 35.68 11.08 4.59
N HIS A 217 35.03 11.10 3.43
CA HIS A 217 34.38 12.30 2.89
C HIS A 217 33.11 12.69 3.67
N ASP A 218 32.25 11.72 3.98
CA ASP A 218 30.92 11.98 4.55
C ASP A 218 30.95 12.12 6.09
N PHE A 219 31.92 11.52 6.79
CA PHE A 219 31.94 11.46 8.26
C PHE A 219 33.16 12.13 8.93
N GLY A 220 34.14 12.64 8.19
CA GLY A 220 35.20 13.56 8.68
C GLY A 220 36.20 13.01 9.72
N ASN A 221 35.86 11.97 10.50
CA ASN A 221 36.71 11.36 11.51
C ASN A 221 36.48 9.84 11.55
N PHE A 222 37.46 9.08 11.05
CA PHE A 222 37.30 7.64 10.75
C PHE A 222 38.17 6.71 11.61
N GLU A 223 38.97 7.23 12.53
CA GLU A 223 39.92 6.41 13.30
C GLU A 223 39.24 5.41 14.25
N SER A 224 37.99 5.66 14.68
CA SER A 224 37.29 4.74 15.59
C SER A 224 36.81 3.44 14.93
N ILE A 225 36.43 3.46 13.65
CA ILE A 225 35.90 2.28 12.93
C ILE A 225 37.03 1.39 12.38
N ALA A 226 38.19 1.98 12.07
CA ALA A 226 39.35 1.24 11.57
C ALA A 226 40.04 0.37 12.64
N SER A 227 39.71 0.58 13.92
CA SER A 227 40.26 -0.18 15.06
C SER A 227 39.56 -1.52 15.32
N GLU A 228 38.46 -1.83 14.61
CA GLU A 228 37.85 -3.16 14.66
C GLU A 228 38.84 -4.20 14.09
N GLY A 229 39.36 -5.04 14.98
CA GLY A 229 40.33 -6.08 14.66
C GLY A 229 39.86 -7.04 13.55
N PRO A 230 40.75 -7.93 13.07
CA PRO A 230 40.44 -8.88 11.99
C PRO A 230 39.21 -9.76 12.27
N SER A 231 38.86 -9.99 13.54
CA SER A 231 37.65 -10.69 13.98
C SER A 231 36.33 -9.92 13.73
N GLY A 232 36.36 -8.58 13.64
CA GLY A 232 35.19 -7.75 13.29
C GLY A 232 34.92 -7.67 11.78
N ARG A 233 35.85 -8.14 10.93
CA ARG A 233 35.72 -8.05 9.46
C ARG A 233 34.81 -9.11 8.85
N GLN A 234 34.64 -10.26 9.49
CA GLN A 234 33.91 -11.40 8.92
C GLN A 234 32.39 -11.28 9.00
N ASP A 235 31.85 -10.34 9.78
CA ASP A 235 30.46 -10.40 10.19
C ASP A 235 29.72 -9.07 9.93
N ARG A 236 29.81 -8.60 8.68
CA ARG A 236 29.18 -7.34 8.21
C ARG A 236 27.74 -7.52 7.72
N ILE A 237 27.40 -8.73 7.30
CA ILE A 237 26.04 -9.13 6.91
C ILE A 237 25.43 -9.84 8.12
N GLU A 238 24.33 -9.31 8.62
CA GLU A 238 23.63 -9.85 9.78
C GLU A 238 22.84 -11.11 9.37
N CYS A 239 22.08 -11.01 8.27
CA CYS A 239 21.20 -12.08 7.81
C CYS A 239 21.01 -12.00 6.29
N VAL A 240 20.91 -13.15 5.65
CA VAL A 240 20.43 -13.31 4.26
C VAL A 240 19.22 -14.23 4.34
N ARG A 241 18.11 -13.83 3.71
CA ARG A 241 16.89 -14.62 3.61
C ARG A 241 16.43 -14.73 2.18
N VAL A 242 16.35 -15.93 1.64
CA VAL A 242 15.83 -16.15 0.28
C VAL A 242 14.32 -16.28 0.38
N ALA A 243 13.59 -15.54 -0.45
CA ALA A 243 12.14 -15.52 -0.40
C ALA A 243 11.57 -16.65 -1.27
N PRO A 244 10.79 -17.60 -0.73
CA PRO A 244 9.99 -18.50 -1.55
C PRO A 244 8.87 -17.73 -2.26
N VAL A 245 8.31 -18.30 -3.34
CA VAL A 245 7.09 -17.82 -3.98
C VAL A 245 5.96 -18.07 -3.01
N VAL A 246 5.54 -17.00 -2.33
CA VAL A 246 4.42 -17.05 -1.40
C VAL A 246 3.08 -17.03 -2.16
N ASP A 247 3.05 -16.68 -3.44
CA ASP A 247 1.80 -16.39 -4.16
C ASP A 247 0.86 -17.60 -4.27
N GLU A 248 1.35 -18.79 -4.61
CA GLU A 248 0.49 -19.98 -4.70
C GLU A 248 0.04 -20.47 -3.33
N GLU A 249 0.96 -20.56 -2.37
CA GLU A 249 0.66 -20.99 -1.00
C GLU A 249 -0.31 -20.01 -0.33
N PHE A 250 -0.07 -18.71 -0.48
CA PHE A 250 -0.95 -17.65 0.01
C PHE A 250 -2.30 -17.65 -0.71
N ALA A 251 -2.35 -17.92 -2.01
CA ALA A 251 -3.62 -18.06 -2.72
C ALA A 251 -4.44 -19.25 -2.19
N VAL A 252 -3.78 -20.38 -1.91
CA VAL A 252 -4.41 -21.57 -1.33
C VAL A 252 -4.91 -21.28 0.09
N ARG A 253 -4.07 -20.72 0.97
CA ARG A 253 -4.45 -20.33 2.34
C ARG A 253 -5.57 -19.28 2.35
N THR A 254 -5.48 -18.27 1.49
CA THR A 254 -6.50 -17.21 1.38
C THR A 254 -7.82 -17.80 0.91
N ARG A 255 -7.78 -18.74 -0.05
CA ARG A 255 -8.97 -19.44 -0.51
C ARG A 255 -9.59 -20.28 0.60
N GLU A 256 -8.79 -21.06 1.33
CA GLU A 256 -9.26 -21.83 2.49
C GLU A 256 -9.97 -20.95 3.52
N VAL A 257 -9.32 -19.87 3.98
CA VAL A 257 -9.89 -18.94 4.96
C VAL A 257 -11.18 -18.30 4.43
N ARG A 258 -11.20 -17.91 3.16
CA ARG A 258 -12.40 -17.31 2.53
C ARG A 258 -13.55 -18.31 2.47
N GLU A 259 -13.30 -19.54 2.04
CA GLU A 259 -14.34 -20.57 1.99
C GLU A 259 -14.85 -20.92 3.39
N GLN A 260 -13.96 -20.99 4.39
CA GLN A 260 -14.36 -21.18 5.79
C GLN A 260 -15.30 -20.07 6.27
N GLN A 261 -14.96 -18.80 5.99
CA GLN A 261 -15.82 -17.66 6.33
C GLN A 261 -17.19 -17.74 5.65
N PHE A 262 -17.25 -18.19 4.40
CA PHE A 262 -18.54 -18.40 3.72
C PHE A 262 -19.34 -19.55 4.33
N VAL A 263 -18.70 -20.67 4.67
CA VAL A 263 -19.34 -21.79 5.37
C VAL A 263 -19.97 -21.29 6.68
N ASP A 264 -19.21 -20.58 7.50
CA ASP A 264 -19.71 -20.05 8.78
C ASP A 264 -20.84 -19.03 8.58
N ALA A 265 -20.69 -18.13 7.60
CA ALA A 265 -21.70 -17.11 7.28
C ALA A 265 -23.02 -17.77 6.83
N TYR A 266 -22.97 -18.69 5.87
CA TYR A 266 -24.17 -19.35 5.35
C TYR A 266 -24.80 -20.30 6.37
N ARG A 267 -24.01 -20.97 7.21
CA ARG A 267 -24.51 -21.75 8.34
C ARG A 267 -25.30 -20.87 9.32
N SER A 268 -24.79 -19.68 9.62
CA SER A 268 -25.46 -18.73 10.50
C SER A 268 -26.77 -18.18 9.90
N LEU A 269 -26.78 -17.92 8.58
CA LEU A 269 -27.97 -17.45 7.85
C LEU A 269 -29.03 -18.55 7.71
N GLU A 270 -28.63 -19.79 7.46
CA GLU A 270 -29.53 -20.96 7.42
C GLU A 270 -30.25 -21.15 8.77
N ALA A 271 -29.54 -20.96 9.89
CA ALA A 271 -30.12 -21.07 11.22
C ALA A 271 -31.14 -19.96 11.53
N ARG A 272 -30.97 -18.77 10.94
CA ARG A 272 -31.81 -17.59 11.22
C ARG A 272 -32.99 -17.44 10.27
N SER A 273 -32.87 -17.90 9.02
CA SER A 273 -33.88 -17.68 7.98
C SER A 273 -34.85 -18.85 7.86
N ARG A 274 -36.16 -18.56 7.95
CA ARG A 274 -37.22 -19.56 7.70
C ARG A 274 -37.55 -19.68 6.21
N CYS A 275 -37.61 -18.57 5.49
CA CYS A 275 -38.11 -18.52 4.11
C CYS A 275 -37.03 -18.86 3.05
N PHE A 276 -35.76 -18.60 3.34
CA PHE A 276 -34.66 -18.83 2.38
C PHE A 276 -33.74 -20.00 2.78
N LYS A 277 -34.20 -20.85 3.69
CA LYS A 277 -33.41 -21.95 4.25
C LYS A 277 -32.84 -22.87 3.17
N TRP A 278 -33.63 -23.23 2.16
CA TRP A 278 -33.19 -24.09 1.06
C TRP A 278 -32.06 -23.46 0.24
N ILE A 279 -32.14 -22.15 -0.04
CA ILE A 279 -31.10 -21.43 -0.79
C ILE A 279 -29.81 -21.39 0.02
N TYR A 280 -29.89 -21.01 1.30
CA TYR A 280 -28.70 -20.95 2.17
C TYR A 280 -28.09 -22.32 2.41
N SER A 281 -28.90 -23.37 2.55
CA SER A 281 -28.41 -24.76 2.67
C SER A 281 -27.69 -25.22 1.40
N ARG A 282 -28.19 -24.87 0.22
CA ARG A 282 -27.53 -25.14 -1.06
C ARG A 282 -26.18 -24.42 -1.17
N LEU A 283 -26.14 -23.12 -0.84
CA LEU A 283 -24.91 -22.33 -0.86
C LEU A 283 -23.90 -22.83 0.19
N HIS A 284 -24.37 -23.16 1.40
CA HIS A 284 -23.55 -23.75 2.45
C HIS A 284 -22.89 -25.06 1.97
N ARG A 285 -23.64 -25.98 1.36
CA ARG A 285 -23.06 -27.22 0.82
C ARG A 285 -22.00 -26.96 -0.25
N GLN A 286 -22.27 -26.03 -1.18
CA GLN A 286 -21.32 -25.66 -2.22
C GLN A 286 -20.00 -25.14 -1.64
N HIS A 287 -20.06 -24.27 -0.61
CA HIS A 287 -18.88 -23.73 0.05
C HIS A 287 -18.18 -24.76 0.95
N VAL A 288 -18.90 -25.74 1.53
CA VAL A 288 -18.29 -26.87 2.26
C VAL A 288 -17.46 -27.73 1.31
N ASP A 289 -17.98 -28.05 0.12
CA ASP A 289 -17.23 -28.82 -0.86
C ASP A 289 -16.00 -28.06 -1.38
N ALA A 290 -16.16 -26.75 -1.65
CA ALA A 290 -15.04 -25.88 -2.02
C ALA A 290 -13.98 -25.77 -0.92
N TYR A 291 -14.41 -25.66 0.34
CA TYR A 291 -13.53 -25.68 1.52
C TYR A 291 -12.76 -26.99 1.63
N ARG A 292 -13.43 -28.14 1.47
CA ARG A 292 -12.75 -29.46 1.48
C ARG A 292 -11.68 -29.58 0.40
N VAL A 293 -11.95 -29.07 -0.82
CA VAL A 293 -10.97 -29.04 -1.90
C VAL A 293 -9.82 -28.08 -1.58
N ALA A 294 -10.08 -26.95 -0.94
CA ALA A 294 -9.03 -26.02 -0.52
C ALA A 294 -8.12 -26.62 0.56
N VAL A 295 -8.70 -27.30 1.56
CA VAL A 295 -7.97 -28.02 2.61
C VAL A 295 -7.14 -29.14 2.02
N SER A 296 -7.69 -29.99 1.14
CA SER A 296 -6.92 -31.08 0.54
C SER A 296 -5.78 -30.58 -0.35
N ARG A 297 -5.98 -29.46 -1.06
CA ARG A 297 -4.90 -28.79 -1.79
C ARG A 297 -3.82 -28.29 -0.84
N ARG A 298 -4.18 -27.66 0.27
CA ARG A 298 -3.21 -27.21 1.28
C ARG A 298 -2.43 -28.39 1.85
N GLU A 299 -3.10 -29.46 2.24
CA GLU A 299 -2.45 -30.67 2.73
C GLU A 299 -1.49 -31.26 1.69
N ALA A 300 -1.89 -31.26 0.41
CA ALA A 300 -1.00 -31.68 -0.68
C ALA A 300 0.21 -30.75 -0.87
N PHE A 301 0.07 -29.45 -0.60
CA PHE A 301 1.20 -28.52 -0.58
C PHE A 301 2.12 -28.76 0.62
N ASP A 302 1.55 -28.91 1.82
CA ASP A 302 2.29 -29.17 3.05
C ASP A 302 3.05 -30.51 2.95
N GLN A 303 2.47 -31.53 2.32
CA GLN A 303 3.10 -32.83 2.08
C GLN A 303 4.23 -32.79 1.05
N ARG A 304 4.26 -31.81 0.13
CA ARG A 304 5.35 -31.70 -0.85
C ARG A 304 6.66 -31.28 -0.19
N GLY A 305 6.61 -30.53 0.92
CA GLY A 305 7.78 -30.04 1.64
C GLY A 305 8.77 -29.27 0.76
N ARG A 306 8.28 -28.71 -0.35
CA ARG A 306 9.08 -28.02 -1.37
C ARG A 306 8.44 -26.69 -1.72
N HIS A 307 9.28 -25.68 -1.82
CA HIS A 307 8.90 -24.31 -2.09
C HIS A 307 9.54 -23.84 -3.40
N GLN A 308 8.77 -23.12 -4.20
CA GLN A 308 9.28 -22.51 -5.42
C GLN A 308 10.10 -21.27 -5.09
N LEU A 309 11.24 -21.03 -5.75
CA LEU A 309 12.03 -19.81 -5.52
C LEU A 309 11.41 -18.56 -6.19
N SER A 310 11.26 -17.47 -5.43
CA SER A 310 10.71 -16.19 -5.97
C SER A 310 11.70 -15.40 -6.81
N GLY A 311 12.97 -15.81 -6.84
CA GLY A 311 14.05 -15.05 -7.43
C GLY A 311 14.33 -13.73 -6.69
N SER A 312 14.05 -13.68 -5.39
CA SER A 312 14.30 -12.53 -4.53
C SER A 312 14.94 -12.96 -3.21
N ALA A 313 15.76 -12.10 -2.64
CA ALA A 313 16.32 -12.29 -1.30
C ALA A 313 16.39 -10.98 -0.53
N PHE A 314 16.34 -11.06 0.79
CA PHE A 314 16.51 -9.94 1.71
C PHE A 314 17.84 -10.07 2.42
N VAL A 315 18.68 -9.04 2.34
CA VAL A 315 20.00 -9.01 2.94
C VAL A 315 20.03 -7.91 3.97
N THR A 316 20.06 -8.26 5.25
CA THR A 316 20.17 -7.31 6.35
C THR A 316 21.64 -7.11 6.69
N PHE A 317 22.10 -5.86 6.63
CA PHE A 317 23.44 -5.47 7.02
C PHE A 317 23.48 -5.05 8.48
N ARG A 318 24.64 -5.16 9.14
CA ARG A 318 24.77 -4.61 10.51
C ARG A 318 24.67 -3.09 10.56
N MET A 319 25.13 -2.41 9.51
CA MET A 319 25.17 -0.95 9.40
C MET A 319 24.49 -0.46 8.12
N GLN A 320 23.67 0.59 8.23
CA GLN A 320 22.98 1.21 7.09
C GLN A 320 23.95 1.78 6.05
N ALA A 321 25.05 2.40 6.48
CA ALA A 321 26.08 2.92 5.58
C ALA A 321 26.67 1.85 4.65
N ARG A 322 26.69 0.58 5.07
CA ARG A 322 27.17 -0.54 4.24
C ARG A 322 26.19 -0.90 3.15
N ARG A 323 24.90 -0.99 3.47
CA ARG A 323 23.83 -1.11 2.47
C ARG A 323 23.97 -0.01 1.43
N ASP A 324 24.10 1.25 1.85
CA ASP A 324 24.16 2.40 0.95
C ASP A 324 25.38 2.36 0.02
N SER A 325 26.52 1.94 0.56
CA SER A 325 27.73 1.75 -0.24
C SER A 325 27.59 0.69 -1.33
N MET A 326 26.84 -0.39 -1.06
CA MET A 326 26.51 -1.39 -2.07
C MET A 326 25.55 -0.80 -3.13
N LEU A 327 24.53 -0.04 -2.74
CA LEU A 327 23.56 0.51 -3.70
C LEU A 327 24.18 1.46 -4.74
N GLN A 328 25.21 2.21 -4.36
CA GLN A 328 25.76 3.27 -5.21
C GLN A 328 26.72 2.76 -6.30
N ARG A 329 27.07 1.47 -6.32
CA ARG A 329 27.99 0.89 -7.31
C ARG A 329 27.38 0.71 -8.72
N LYS A 330 26.08 0.97 -8.91
CA LYS A 330 25.48 1.14 -10.24
C LYS A 330 25.20 2.62 -10.53
N PRO A 331 26.04 3.30 -11.33
CA PRO A 331 25.65 4.56 -11.94
C PRO A 331 24.74 4.26 -13.14
N SER A 332 23.42 4.18 -12.92
CA SER A 332 22.50 4.52 -14.01
C SER A 332 22.04 5.95 -13.79
N PHE A 333 22.50 6.84 -14.68
CA PHE A 333 22.31 8.30 -14.66
C PHE A 333 20.84 8.75 -14.50
N LEU A 334 19.88 7.84 -14.66
CA LEU A 334 18.43 8.10 -14.63
C LEU A 334 17.75 7.84 -13.27
N THR A 335 18.41 7.28 -12.25
CA THR A 335 17.75 6.93 -10.97
C THR A 335 17.75 8.03 -9.90
N ARG A 336 18.32 9.22 -10.18
CA ARG A 336 18.40 10.33 -9.21
C ARG A 336 17.08 11.06 -8.91
N LEU A 337 15.96 10.72 -9.55
CA LEU A 337 14.72 11.50 -9.45
C LEU A 337 13.58 10.85 -8.63
N THR A 338 13.76 9.67 -8.03
CA THR A 338 12.72 9.07 -7.19
C THR A 338 13.26 8.61 -5.84
N SER A 339 12.73 9.18 -4.76
CA SER A 339 13.28 9.17 -3.40
C SER A 339 13.21 7.85 -2.63
N LYS A 340 12.79 6.74 -3.23
CA LYS A 340 12.85 5.40 -2.64
C LYS A 340 12.95 4.34 -3.74
N THR A 341 14.11 4.24 -4.38
CA THR A 341 14.36 3.19 -5.38
C THR A 341 15.19 2.07 -4.74
N TYR A 342 14.58 0.90 -4.61
CA TYR A 342 15.28 -0.36 -4.31
C TYR A 342 16.20 -0.68 -5.49
N THR A 343 17.50 -0.71 -5.27
CA THR A 343 18.48 -0.86 -6.35
C THR A 343 18.52 -2.30 -6.83
N LEU A 344 18.32 -2.48 -8.13
CA LEU A 344 18.35 -3.74 -8.86
C LEU A 344 19.78 -4.26 -9.01
N TRP A 345 20.18 -5.18 -8.13
CA TRP A 345 21.34 -6.05 -8.35
C TRP A 345 20.89 -7.21 -9.24
N ASN A 346 21.40 -7.26 -10.47
CA ASN A 346 21.26 -8.45 -11.31
C ASN A 346 22.45 -9.32 -10.94
N PHE A 347 22.22 -10.51 -10.42
CA PHE A 347 23.22 -11.58 -10.38
C PHE A 347 23.15 -12.37 -11.67
#